data_AF-A0A3D4D158-F1
#
_entry.id   AF-A0A3D4D158-F1
#
_cell.length_a   1.000
_cell.length_b   1.000
_cell.length_c   1.000
_cell.angle_alpha   90.00
_cell.angle_beta   90.00
_cell.angle_gamma   90.00
#
_symmetry.space_group_name_H-M   'P 1'
#
loop_
_entity.id
_entity.type
_entity.pdbx_description
1 polymer ?
#
loop_
_entity_poly.entity_id
_entity_poly.type
_entity_poly.pdbx_seq_one_letter_code
_entity_poly.pdbx_strand_id
1 'polypeptide(L)'
;MNPFFWSLPILFLVTGATIAAEKAKPLYISPIVTAGTPGHAVSMDVDLKGARSLFLVVDETGDGYGCDWADWIEPRLVGPKGTLKLTDLKWKAAFAGWGSVKMNRSAGGQPMVVNGKPVANGIGTHAPSTIIYEVPEGYNRFVAGGGLDKGGVGQQGGKTSSVRFLVFNEKPGAGNSATGEETEVPVERFVVPEDLEVTVW
;
A
#
# COMPACT_ATOMS: atom_id res chain seq x y z
N MET A 1 17.37 -34.97 -65.74
CA MET A 1 16.83 -35.55 -64.50
C MET A 1 17.37 -34.74 -63.32
N ASN A 2 16.46 -34.30 -62.45
CA ASN A 2 16.58 -33.54 -61.20
C ASN A 2 17.09 -32.08 -61.25
N PRO A 3 16.20 -31.07 -61.06
CA PRO A 3 16.62 -29.78 -60.56
C PRO A 3 16.73 -29.81 -59.02
N PHE A 4 17.89 -29.39 -58.51
CA PHE A 4 18.16 -29.20 -57.08
C PHE A 4 17.32 -28.01 -56.56
N PHE A 5 16.41 -28.28 -55.64
CA PHE A 5 15.72 -27.24 -54.85
C PHE A 5 16.52 -26.98 -53.58
N TRP A 6 17.04 -25.75 -53.43
CA TRP A 6 17.56 -25.26 -52.15
C TRP A 6 16.39 -24.80 -51.28
N SER A 7 16.21 -25.45 -50.13
CA SER A 7 15.26 -25.02 -49.11
C SER A 7 15.97 -24.05 -48.16
N LEU A 8 15.52 -22.80 -48.13
CA LEU A 8 15.94 -21.81 -47.13
C LEU A 8 15.22 -22.11 -45.81
N PRO A 9 15.91 -22.17 -44.65
CA PRO A 9 15.25 -22.27 -43.37
C PRO A 9 14.53 -20.95 -43.06
N ILE A 10 13.20 -21.01 -42.93
CA ILE A 10 12.41 -19.88 -42.41
C ILE A 10 12.72 -19.77 -40.92
N LEU A 11 13.55 -18.79 -40.57
CA LEU A 11 13.77 -18.39 -39.18
C LEU A 11 12.50 -17.70 -38.68
N PHE A 12 11.67 -18.41 -37.92
CA PHE A 12 10.60 -17.79 -37.14
C PHE A 12 11.22 -16.99 -36.00
N LEU A 13 11.43 -15.69 -36.20
CA LEU A 13 11.70 -14.76 -35.12
C LEU A 13 10.38 -14.58 -34.36
N VAL A 14 10.21 -15.28 -33.24
CA VAL A 14 9.15 -14.98 -32.28
C VAL A 14 9.59 -13.72 -31.53
N THR A 15 9.18 -12.56 -32.01
CA THR A 15 9.28 -11.32 -31.25
C THR A 15 8.31 -11.39 -30.08
N GLY A 16 8.82 -11.76 -28.90
CA GLY A 16 8.07 -11.62 -27.66
C GLY A 16 7.82 -10.14 -27.41
N ALA A 17 6.60 -9.67 -27.67
CA ALA A 17 6.16 -8.37 -27.21
C ALA A 17 6.00 -8.47 -25.68
N THR A 18 6.92 -7.84 -24.95
CA THR A 18 6.70 -7.52 -23.54
C THR A 18 5.55 -6.53 -23.47
N ILE A 19 4.35 -7.03 -23.18
CA ILE A 19 3.25 -6.16 -22.78
C ILE A 19 3.61 -5.67 -21.38
N ALA A 20 4.02 -4.40 -21.28
CA ALA A 20 4.09 -3.74 -19.99
C ALA A 20 2.70 -3.85 -19.33
N ALA A 21 2.63 -4.48 -18.16
CA ALA A 21 1.38 -4.58 -17.42
C ALA A 21 0.84 -3.16 -17.18
N GLU A 22 -0.42 -2.92 -17.56
CA GLU A 22 -1.09 -1.65 -17.33
C GLU A 22 -1.06 -1.34 -15.82
N LYS A 23 -0.74 -0.10 -15.44
CA LYS A 23 -0.70 0.27 -14.03
C LYS A 23 -2.09 0.10 -13.44
N ALA A 24 -2.17 -0.67 -12.35
CA ALA A 24 -3.39 -0.84 -11.58
C ALA A 24 -4.03 0.51 -11.26
N LYS A 25 -5.34 0.61 -11.48
CA LYS A 25 -6.12 1.79 -11.17
C LYS A 25 -6.56 1.74 -9.70
N PRO A 26 -6.35 2.80 -8.90
CA PRO A 26 -6.86 2.84 -7.54
C PRO A 26 -8.39 2.80 -7.54
N LEU A 27 -8.95 2.04 -6.60
CA LEU A 27 -10.37 2.06 -6.29
C LEU A 27 -10.78 3.36 -5.56
N TYR A 28 -9.84 3.97 -4.86
CA TYR A 28 -10.01 5.24 -4.18
C TYR A 28 -8.72 6.05 -4.16
N ILE A 29 -8.87 7.36 -4.31
CA ILE A 29 -7.81 8.35 -4.13
C ILE A 29 -8.39 9.48 -3.27
N SER A 30 -7.73 9.81 -2.16
CA SER A 30 -8.12 10.98 -1.36
C SER A 30 -7.67 12.29 -2.01
N PRO A 31 -8.28 13.43 -1.65
CA PRO A 31 -7.58 14.72 -1.71
C PRO A 31 -6.25 14.65 -0.95
N ILE A 32 -5.32 15.58 -1.22
CA ILE A 32 -4.13 15.72 -0.38
C ILE A 32 -4.57 16.14 1.02
N VAL A 33 -4.08 15.42 2.03
CA VAL A 33 -4.31 15.70 3.44
C VAL A 33 -3.11 16.49 3.96
N THR A 34 -3.35 17.71 4.42
CA THR A 34 -2.35 18.60 5.02
C THR A 34 -2.79 19.01 6.43
N ALA A 35 -1.94 19.74 7.15
CA ALA A 35 -2.34 20.39 8.40
C ALA A 35 -3.48 21.43 8.22
N GLY A 36 -3.75 21.88 6.98
CA GLY A 36 -4.89 22.74 6.66
C GLY A 36 -6.19 21.98 6.40
N THR A 37 -6.14 20.67 6.20
CA THR A 37 -7.34 19.84 6.00
C THR A 37 -8.15 19.82 7.29
N PRO A 38 -9.48 20.08 7.25
CA PRO A 38 -10.32 20.01 8.45
C PRO A 38 -10.16 18.65 9.16
N GLY A 39 -9.78 18.69 10.43
CA GLY A 39 -9.55 17.47 11.21
C GLY A 39 -8.24 16.75 10.93
N HIS A 40 -7.36 17.29 10.08
CA HIS A 40 -6.15 16.66 9.55
C HIS A 40 -6.40 15.27 8.96
N ALA A 41 -7.61 15.03 8.47
CA ALA A 41 -8.06 13.69 8.10
C ALA A 41 -9.16 13.71 7.03
N VAL A 42 -9.33 12.55 6.40
CA VAL A 42 -10.40 12.23 5.46
C VAL A 42 -11.07 10.93 5.88
N SER A 43 -12.34 10.75 5.49
CA SER A 43 -13.05 9.47 5.62
C SER A 43 -13.16 8.79 4.27
N MET A 44 -13.11 7.47 4.26
CA MET A 44 -13.20 6.67 3.05
C MET A 44 -14.10 5.45 3.25
N ASP A 45 -14.84 5.14 2.19
CA ASP A 45 -15.76 4.01 2.08
C ASP A 45 -15.66 3.49 0.64
N VAL A 46 -15.04 2.31 0.47
CA VAL A 46 -14.57 1.79 -0.82
C VAL A 46 -15.21 0.44 -1.09
N ASP A 47 -15.82 0.27 -2.27
CA ASP A 47 -16.36 -1.02 -2.73
C ASP A 47 -15.22 -1.98 -3.06
N LEU A 48 -15.28 -3.19 -2.48
CA LEU A 48 -14.33 -4.28 -2.66
C LEU A 48 -15.00 -5.54 -3.25
N LYS A 49 -16.18 -5.42 -3.89
CA LYS A 49 -16.83 -6.57 -4.55
C LYS A 49 -15.86 -7.32 -5.46
N GLY A 50 -15.67 -8.61 -5.17
CA GLY A 50 -14.79 -9.51 -5.91
C GLY A 50 -13.30 -9.35 -5.61
N ALA A 51 -12.90 -8.39 -4.76
CA ALA A 51 -11.51 -8.22 -4.36
C ALA A 51 -11.07 -9.36 -3.43
N ARG A 52 -9.87 -9.89 -3.67
CA ARG A 52 -9.19 -10.89 -2.81
C ARG A 52 -7.98 -10.32 -2.08
N SER A 53 -7.52 -9.14 -2.52
CA SER A 53 -6.44 -8.40 -1.92
C SER A 53 -6.86 -6.96 -1.69
N LEU A 54 -6.24 -6.35 -0.68
CA LEU A 54 -6.41 -4.95 -0.33
C LEU A 54 -5.02 -4.35 -0.15
N PHE A 55 -4.72 -3.33 -0.93
CA PHE A 55 -3.49 -2.55 -0.82
C PHE A 55 -3.85 -1.19 -0.24
N LEU A 56 -3.32 -0.91 0.94
CA LEU A 56 -3.40 0.39 1.59
C LEU A 56 -2.12 1.16 1.29
N VAL A 57 -2.27 2.27 0.58
CA VAL A 57 -1.13 3.02 0.06
C VAL A 57 -1.19 4.45 0.58
N VAL A 58 -0.04 4.94 1.05
CA VAL A 58 0.14 6.37 1.36
C VAL A 58 1.23 6.90 0.45
N ASP A 59 0.86 7.84 -0.41
CA ASP A 59 1.74 8.44 -1.40
C ASP A 59 2.39 9.69 -0.87
N GLU A 60 3.64 9.86 -1.28
CA GLU A 60 4.38 11.12 -1.19
C GLU A 60 3.69 12.15 -2.11
N THR A 61 3.72 13.43 -1.72
CA THR A 61 3.22 14.49 -2.60
C THR A 61 4.35 15.39 -3.11
N GLY A 62 4.03 16.54 -3.70
CA GLY A 62 4.99 17.33 -4.48
C GLY A 62 6.09 18.02 -3.65
N ASP A 63 6.04 17.96 -2.32
CA ASP A 63 6.97 18.63 -1.40
C ASP A 63 8.02 17.72 -0.76
N GLY A 64 8.14 16.47 -1.24
CA GLY A 64 8.98 15.46 -0.62
C GLY A 64 8.20 14.61 0.38
N TYR A 65 8.85 13.65 1.03
CA TYR A 65 8.22 12.82 2.08
C TYR A 65 8.49 13.33 3.52
N GLY A 66 9.00 14.55 3.69
CA GLY A 66 9.45 15.04 4.99
C GLY A 66 8.32 15.35 5.97
N CYS A 67 8.27 14.64 7.10
CA CYS A 67 7.23 14.79 8.14
C CYS A 67 5.85 14.19 7.76
N ASP A 68 5.83 13.22 6.84
CA ASP A 68 4.63 12.56 6.32
C ASP A 68 4.21 11.33 7.13
N TRP A 69 4.01 11.54 8.43
CA TRP A 69 3.49 10.50 9.30
C TRP A 69 1.99 10.40 9.10
N ALA A 70 1.52 9.20 8.77
CA ALA A 70 0.14 8.95 8.38
C ALA A 70 -0.45 7.79 9.18
N ASP A 71 -1.73 7.93 9.49
CA ASP A 71 -2.49 6.95 10.25
C ASP A 71 -3.70 6.48 9.43
N TRP A 72 -3.84 5.18 9.27
CA TRP A 72 -5.11 4.54 8.92
C TRP A 72 -5.94 4.42 10.20
N ILE A 73 -7.01 5.20 10.31
CA ILE A 73 -7.87 5.35 11.48
C ILE A 73 -9.03 4.36 11.40
N GLU A 74 -9.18 3.49 12.39
CA GLU A 74 -10.21 2.45 12.46
C GLU A 74 -10.44 1.66 11.15
N PRO A 75 -9.37 1.18 10.49
CA PRO A 75 -9.49 0.52 9.21
C PRO A 75 -10.17 -0.84 9.38
N ARG A 76 -11.23 -1.08 8.59
CA ARG A 76 -12.06 -2.28 8.71
C ARG A 76 -12.66 -2.70 7.39
N LEU A 77 -12.88 -4.00 7.29
CA LEU A 77 -13.68 -4.63 6.25
C LEU A 77 -15.13 -4.76 6.73
N VAL A 78 -16.08 -4.54 5.82
CA VAL A 78 -17.52 -4.65 6.07
C VAL A 78 -18.15 -5.53 5.01
N GLY A 79 -19.11 -6.38 5.40
CA GLY A 79 -19.90 -7.19 4.47
C GLY A 79 -20.94 -8.04 5.19
N PRO A 80 -21.52 -9.05 4.51
CA PRO A 80 -22.53 -9.94 5.10
C PRO A 80 -22.09 -10.66 6.38
N LYS A 81 -20.78 -10.87 6.59
CA LYS A 81 -20.23 -11.46 7.82
C LYS A 81 -20.04 -10.45 8.97
N GLY A 82 -20.45 -9.20 8.78
CA GLY A 82 -20.33 -8.14 9.76
C GLY A 82 -19.13 -7.24 9.50
N THR A 83 -18.44 -6.83 10.57
CA THR A 83 -17.29 -5.94 10.54
C THR A 83 -16.04 -6.65 11.05
N LEU A 84 -14.93 -6.52 10.34
CA LEU A 84 -13.63 -7.09 10.70
C LEU A 84 -12.58 -5.99 10.68
N LYS A 85 -11.94 -5.74 11.82
CA LYS A 85 -10.88 -4.73 11.90
C LYS A 85 -9.63 -5.26 11.19
N LEU A 86 -8.95 -4.41 10.44
CA LEU A 86 -7.66 -4.82 9.84
C LEU A 86 -6.57 -4.99 10.90
N THR A 87 -6.70 -4.34 12.06
CA THR A 87 -5.79 -4.51 13.20
C THR A 87 -5.90 -5.87 13.90
N ASP A 88 -6.96 -6.63 13.63
CA ASP A 88 -7.12 -8.02 14.06
C ASP A 88 -6.55 -9.01 13.03
N LEU A 89 -6.09 -8.52 11.87
CA LEU A 89 -5.51 -9.32 10.79
C LEU A 89 -4.00 -9.13 10.70
N LYS A 90 -3.31 -10.21 10.35
CA LYS A 90 -1.90 -10.14 9.94
C LYS A 90 -1.84 -9.71 8.48
N TRP A 91 -1.17 -8.60 8.20
CA TRP A 91 -0.85 -8.22 6.83
C TRP A 91 0.05 -9.27 6.16
N LYS A 92 0.02 -9.35 4.84
CA LYS A 92 0.94 -10.14 4.03
C LYS A 92 2.31 -9.48 3.92
N ALA A 93 2.31 -8.16 3.74
CA ALA A 93 3.52 -7.34 3.70
C ALA A 93 3.18 -5.91 4.11
N ALA A 94 4.18 -5.20 4.60
CA ALA A 94 4.06 -3.81 4.99
C ALA A 94 5.39 -3.09 4.78
N PHE A 95 5.33 -1.86 4.26
CA PHE A 95 6.47 -1.00 3.99
C PHE A 95 6.13 0.44 4.36
N ALA A 96 7.11 1.15 4.91
CA ALA A 96 7.08 2.59 5.14
C ALA A 96 8.45 3.17 4.74
N GLY A 97 8.45 4.33 4.08
CA GLY A 97 9.67 5.00 3.64
C GLY A 97 10.57 5.45 4.80
N TRP A 98 9.95 5.72 5.95
CA TRP A 98 10.64 6.00 7.21
C TRP A 98 9.98 5.28 8.39
N GLY A 99 10.79 4.89 9.38
CA GLY A 99 10.30 4.17 10.55
C GLY A 99 9.83 2.76 10.20
N SER A 100 8.68 2.37 10.74
CA SER A 100 8.02 1.09 10.38
C SER A 100 6.51 1.23 10.45
N VAL A 101 5.80 0.40 9.68
CA VAL A 101 4.35 0.23 9.84
C VAL A 101 4.07 -0.43 11.19
N LYS A 102 3.15 0.13 11.98
CA LYS A 102 2.83 -0.39 13.31
C LYS A 102 1.33 -0.43 13.58
N MET A 103 0.90 -1.50 14.24
CA MET A 103 -0.46 -1.61 14.77
C MET A 103 -0.62 -0.74 16.02
N ASN A 104 -1.66 0.10 16.04
CA ASN A 104 -2.06 0.96 17.17
C ASN A 104 -0.96 1.88 17.71
N ARG A 105 0.02 2.20 16.86
CA ARG A 105 1.16 3.09 17.13
C ARG A 105 1.51 3.82 15.84
N SER A 106 2.01 5.04 15.95
CA SER A 106 2.51 5.82 14.82
C SER A 106 3.80 5.21 14.24
N ALA A 107 4.27 5.70 13.08
CA ALA A 107 5.48 5.20 12.43
C ALA A 107 6.73 5.21 13.34
N GLY A 108 6.82 6.21 14.22
CA GLY A 108 7.88 6.33 15.23
C GLY A 108 7.64 5.53 16.52
N GLY A 109 6.57 4.75 16.62
CA GLY A 109 6.27 3.88 17.77
C GLY A 109 5.52 4.54 18.93
N GLN A 110 5.07 5.79 18.77
CA GLN A 110 4.31 6.50 19.80
C GLN A 110 2.81 6.21 19.70
N PRO A 111 1.98 6.54 20.72
CA PRO A 111 0.53 6.52 20.57
C PRO A 111 0.08 7.39 19.39
N MET A 112 -0.83 6.87 18.57
CA MET A 112 -1.38 7.58 17.42
C MET A 112 -2.29 8.72 17.87
N VAL A 113 -2.10 9.91 17.30
CA VAL A 113 -2.92 11.09 17.60
C VAL A 113 -3.13 11.90 16.34
N VAL A 114 -4.39 12.07 15.93
CA VAL A 114 -4.76 12.84 14.74
C VAL A 114 -5.58 14.05 15.17
N ASN A 115 -5.11 15.25 14.81
CA ASN A 115 -5.73 16.54 15.20
C ASN A 115 -6.11 16.61 16.70
N GLY A 116 -5.17 16.23 17.57
CA GLY A 116 -5.35 16.21 19.02
C GLY A 116 -6.25 15.09 19.57
N LYS A 117 -6.84 14.25 18.72
CA LYS A 117 -7.68 13.12 19.11
C LYS A 117 -6.86 11.82 19.12
N PRO A 118 -6.83 11.07 20.23
CA PRO A 118 -6.20 9.76 20.27
C PRO A 118 -6.87 8.78 19.30
N VAL A 119 -6.07 7.97 18.61
CA VAL A 119 -6.53 6.87 17.75
C VAL A 119 -6.14 5.55 18.42
N ALA A 120 -7.10 4.91 19.09
CA ALA A 120 -6.83 3.66 19.83
C ALA A 120 -6.71 2.44 18.90
N ASN A 121 -7.41 2.48 17.77
CA ASN A 121 -7.45 1.41 16.79
C ASN A 121 -7.03 1.95 15.42
N GLY A 122 -5.87 1.53 14.93
CA GLY A 122 -5.35 2.00 13.66
C GLY A 122 -4.01 1.40 13.26
N ILE A 123 -3.50 1.85 12.13
CA ILE A 123 -2.22 1.45 11.59
C ILE A 123 -1.42 2.70 11.25
N GLY A 124 -0.34 2.95 11.99
CA GLY A 124 0.56 4.07 11.73
C GLY A 124 1.63 3.70 10.72
N THR A 125 1.94 4.64 9.83
CA THR A 125 2.93 4.51 8.76
C THR A 125 3.52 5.87 8.39
N HIS A 126 4.43 5.87 7.41
CA HIS A 126 5.06 7.06 6.87
C HIS A 126 5.10 6.97 5.35
N ALA A 127 4.74 8.05 4.65
CA ALA A 127 4.83 8.06 3.18
C ALA A 127 6.30 7.98 2.70
N PRO A 128 6.57 7.39 1.53
CA PRO A 128 5.69 6.47 0.81
C PRO A 128 5.47 5.17 1.61
N SER A 129 4.27 4.59 1.54
CA SER A 129 3.90 3.37 2.28
C SER A 129 3.02 2.45 1.46
N THR A 130 3.17 1.14 1.65
CA THR A 130 2.27 0.11 1.12
C THR A 130 2.03 -0.97 2.18
N ILE A 131 0.78 -1.33 2.44
CA ILE A 131 0.38 -2.40 3.36
C ILE A 131 -0.60 -3.31 2.62
N ILE A 132 -0.34 -4.62 2.64
CA ILE A 132 -1.06 -5.60 1.83
C ILE A 132 -1.83 -6.55 2.75
N TYR A 133 -3.13 -6.67 2.53
CA TYR A 133 -3.98 -7.66 3.20
C TYR A 133 -4.63 -8.60 2.17
N GLU A 134 -4.92 -9.81 2.61
CA GLU A 134 -5.93 -10.65 1.97
C GLU A 134 -7.32 -10.20 2.44
N VAL A 135 -8.28 -10.21 1.54
CA VAL A 135 -9.69 -9.90 1.84
C VAL A 135 -10.43 -11.22 1.99
N PRO A 136 -10.87 -11.59 3.22
CA PRO A 136 -11.59 -12.83 3.42
C PRO A 136 -12.96 -12.81 2.72
N GLU A 137 -13.45 -14.00 2.33
CA GLU A 137 -14.79 -14.12 1.78
C GLU A 137 -15.87 -13.62 2.74
N GLY A 138 -16.86 -12.92 2.21
CA GLY A 138 -17.97 -12.35 2.98
C GLY A 138 -17.74 -10.90 3.44
N TYR A 139 -16.64 -10.27 3.00
CA TYR A 139 -16.41 -8.84 3.11
C TYR A 139 -16.33 -8.21 1.71
N ASN A 140 -16.95 -7.05 1.54
CA ASN A 140 -17.08 -6.41 0.22
C ASN A 140 -16.97 -4.88 0.28
N ARG A 141 -16.63 -4.30 1.43
CA ARG A 141 -16.27 -2.89 1.54
C ARG A 141 -15.09 -2.71 2.46
N PHE A 142 -14.28 -1.70 2.20
CA PHE A 142 -13.27 -1.17 3.11
C PHE A 142 -13.70 0.20 3.61
N VAL A 143 -13.63 0.41 4.92
CA VAL A 143 -13.99 1.67 5.57
C VAL A 143 -12.86 2.08 6.51
N ALA A 144 -12.43 3.34 6.43
CA ALA A 144 -11.39 3.89 7.30
C ALA A 144 -11.48 5.42 7.37
N GLY A 145 -10.76 6.01 8.31
CA GLY A 145 -10.21 7.35 8.16
C GLY A 145 -8.75 7.27 7.71
N GLY A 146 -8.27 8.31 7.03
CA GLY A 146 -6.84 8.53 6.78
C GLY A 146 -6.47 9.90 7.31
N GLY A 147 -5.46 10.00 8.17
CA GLY A 147 -5.07 11.27 8.78
C GLY A 147 -3.58 11.44 8.99
N LEU A 148 -3.17 12.68 9.19
CA LEU A 148 -1.80 13.00 9.57
C LEU A 148 -1.61 12.77 11.08
N ASP A 149 -0.62 11.95 11.42
CA ASP A 149 -0.25 11.74 12.81
C ASP A 149 0.45 12.98 13.39
N LYS A 150 0.24 13.22 14.68
CA LYS A 150 0.86 14.30 15.44
C LYS A 150 2.38 14.29 15.34
N GLY A 151 3.01 13.13 15.22
CA GLY A 151 4.46 13.01 15.05
C GLY A 151 4.96 13.75 13.82
N GLY A 152 4.21 13.74 12.72
CA GLY A 152 4.51 14.52 11.51
C GLY A 152 4.13 15.98 11.68
N VAL A 153 2.86 16.26 11.99
CA VAL A 153 2.31 17.63 12.09
C VAL A 153 3.03 18.48 13.15
N GLY A 154 3.54 17.87 14.22
CA GLY A 154 4.29 18.53 15.27
C GLY A 154 5.67 19.04 14.84
N GLN A 155 6.17 18.60 13.68
CA GLN A 155 7.45 19.05 13.12
C GLN A 155 7.22 20.20 12.16
N GLN A 156 8.12 21.19 12.17
CA GLN A 156 8.09 22.34 11.24
C GLN A 156 6.75 23.10 11.18
N GLY A 157 5.96 23.02 12.26
CA GLY A 157 4.60 23.59 12.32
C GLY A 157 3.60 22.95 11.34
N GLY A 158 3.85 21.71 10.89
CA GLY A 158 2.98 20.96 9.98
C GLY A 158 3.01 21.46 8.53
N LYS A 159 3.92 22.37 8.19
CA LYS A 159 3.98 23.01 6.86
C LYS A 159 4.41 22.08 5.74
N THR A 160 5.08 20.98 6.08
CA THR A 160 5.60 19.98 5.13
C THR A 160 4.91 18.64 5.28
N SER A 161 3.93 18.50 6.18
CA SER A 161 3.17 17.26 6.32
C SER A 161 2.07 17.24 5.27
N SER A 162 2.23 16.40 4.27
CA SER A 162 1.29 16.27 3.17
C SER A 162 1.25 14.82 2.66
N VAL A 163 0.08 14.21 2.66
CA VAL A 163 -0.06 12.81 2.21
C VAL A 163 -1.29 12.61 1.35
N ARG A 164 -1.27 11.55 0.55
CA ARG A 164 -2.45 11.07 -0.17
C ARG A 164 -2.69 9.61 0.12
N PHE A 165 -3.92 9.26 0.44
CA PHE A 165 -4.33 7.88 0.69
C PHE A 165 -4.90 7.28 -0.59
N LEU A 166 -4.45 6.08 -0.93
CA LEU A 166 -4.96 5.30 -2.05
C LEU A 166 -5.32 3.89 -1.59
N VAL A 167 -6.34 3.33 -2.23
CA VAL A 167 -6.79 1.96 -2.00
C VAL A 167 -6.85 1.23 -3.33
N PHE A 168 -6.24 0.05 -3.38
CA PHE A 168 -6.28 -0.84 -4.55
C PHE A 168 -6.75 -2.24 -4.15
N ASN A 169 -7.30 -2.96 -5.11
CA ASN A 169 -7.58 -4.40 -5.01
C ASN A 169 -6.49 -5.28 -5.65
N GLU A 170 -5.51 -4.67 -6.31
CA GLU A 170 -4.39 -5.33 -6.99
C GLU A 170 -3.11 -4.50 -6.77
N LYS A 171 -1.95 -5.08 -7.08
CA LYS A 171 -0.66 -4.43 -6.80
C LYS A 171 -0.55 -3.10 -7.56
N PRO A 172 -0.32 -1.96 -6.88
CA PRO A 172 -0.11 -0.70 -7.57
C PRO A 172 1.12 -0.79 -8.48
N GLY A 173 1.01 -0.21 -9.69
CA GLY A 173 2.16 -0.09 -10.59
C GLY A 173 3.25 0.81 -10.00
N ALA A 174 4.48 0.71 -10.52
CA ALA A 174 5.60 1.55 -10.12
C ALA A 174 5.21 3.05 -10.13
N GLY A 175 5.57 3.79 -9.08
CA GLY A 175 5.29 5.22 -8.95
C GLY A 175 3.93 5.62 -8.37
N ASN A 176 3.04 4.68 -8.03
CA ASN A 176 1.84 4.96 -7.20
C ASN A 176 2.12 4.55 -5.73
N SER A 177 3.26 5.01 -5.19
CA SER A 177 3.91 4.62 -3.92
C SER A 177 4.59 3.24 -3.85
N ALA A 178 4.94 2.68 -5.00
CA ALA A 178 6.01 1.69 -5.12
C ALA A 178 7.27 2.39 -5.66
N THR A 179 8.16 2.84 -4.78
CA THR A 179 9.59 2.84 -5.13
C THR A 179 10.16 1.46 -4.76
N GLY A 180 9.57 0.42 -5.34
CA GLY A 180 10.35 -0.71 -5.78
C GLY A 180 10.65 -0.43 -7.24
N GLU A 181 11.67 0.38 -7.50
CA GLU A 181 12.45 0.11 -8.70
C GLU A 181 12.85 -1.36 -8.59
N GLU A 182 12.67 -2.13 -9.65
CA GLU A 182 13.07 -3.53 -9.73
C GLU A 182 14.61 -3.59 -9.79
N THR A 183 15.27 -3.10 -8.73
CA THR A 183 16.67 -3.34 -8.44
C THR A 183 16.67 -4.28 -7.25
N GLU A 184 17.25 -5.46 -7.47
CA GLU A 184 17.40 -6.58 -6.54
C GLU A 184 17.31 -6.17 -5.07
N VAL A 185 16.25 -6.62 -4.38
CA VAL A 185 16.14 -6.41 -2.93
C VAL A 185 17.19 -7.29 -2.25
N PRO A 186 18.12 -6.73 -1.46
CA PRO A 186 19.08 -7.55 -0.71
C PRO A 186 18.33 -8.46 0.24
N VAL A 187 18.69 -9.75 0.23
CA VAL A 187 18.07 -10.81 1.04
C VAL A 187 18.10 -10.51 2.54
N GLU A 188 18.97 -9.60 3.01
CA GLU A 188 19.07 -9.23 4.42
C GLU A 188 17.91 -8.34 4.93
N ARG A 189 17.01 -7.86 4.06
CA ARG A 189 15.91 -6.95 4.46
C ARG A 189 14.56 -7.64 4.68
N PHE A 190 14.50 -8.96 4.43
CA PHE A 190 13.37 -9.78 4.82
C PHE A 190 13.68 -10.47 6.15
N VAL A 191 13.03 -10.04 7.22
CA VAL A 191 12.96 -10.87 8.43
C VAL A 191 12.00 -12.01 8.12
N VAL A 192 12.56 -13.14 7.70
CA VAL A 192 11.83 -14.40 7.59
C VAL A 192 11.62 -14.90 9.03
N PRO A 193 10.37 -15.10 9.49
CA PRO A 193 10.14 -15.74 10.78
C PRO A 193 10.70 -17.18 10.75
N GLU A 194 11.31 -17.61 11.86
CA GLU A 194 12.15 -18.83 11.97
C GLU A 194 11.43 -20.17 11.72
N ASP A 195 10.16 -20.16 11.35
CA ASP A 195 9.28 -21.34 11.25
C ASP A 195 8.94 -21.76 9.80
N LEU A 196 9.69 -21.30 8.79
CA LEU A 196 9.47 -21.69 7.40
C LEU A 196 10.30 -22.93 7.02
N GLU A 197 9.75 -24.13 7.27
CA GLU A 197 10.19 -25.35 6.61
C GLU A 197 9.70 -25.36 5.15
N VAL A 198 10.62 -25.22 4.21
CA VAL A 198 10.33 -25.41 2.78
C VAL A 198 10.54 -26.88 2.45
N THR A 199 9.46 -27.65 2.37
CA THR A 199 9.50 -28.99 1.75
C THR A 199 9.42 -28.82 0.24
N VAL A 200 10.53 -29.05 -0.46
CA VAL A 200 10.54 -29.19 -1.92
C VAL A 200 10.23 -30.64 -2.25
N TRP A 201 9.14 -30.88 -2.99
CA TRP A 201 8.90 -32.15 -3.68
C TRP A 201 9.25 -31.98 -5.16
#